data_AF-A0A844D8W2-F1
#
_entry.id   AF-A0A844D8W2-F1
#
_cell.length_a   1.000
_cell.length_b   1.000
_cell.length_c   1.000
_cell.angle_alpha   90.00
_cell.angle_beta   90.00
_cell.angle_gamma   90.00
#
_symmetry.space_group_name_H-M   'P 1'
#
loop_
_entity.id
_entity.type
_entity.pdbx_description
1 polymer ?
#
loop_
_entity_poly.entity_id
_entity_poly.type
_entity_poly.pdbx_seq_one_letter_code
_entity_poly.pdbx_strand_id
1 'polypeptide(L)'
;MPNRPSQRIPLLSTHVPGLDEILGGGFPAHSLYLIQGLAGSGKTTLACQIGFQHAHQGKKVLILTLIAETHGKMLNHLSNFSFFDEELVGERIVFIGAYSDLLKGGLRALLKSIAATLAEQKPDIMIIDGFRTVREAKPSDVALSEFMLSLNSLVSTMECTTFLLSPTEGNQADSENTLVDGLIELSQFESGLQLIREIKVFKLRGSKHLLGRHVFEVGEDGIAIYPRLEAVSTVSVAMPSVSRERLGFGITGWDRLTNGGVAKGSTTALLGNPGVGKTLMGLHFIHEGLQRGEPALIVGFYESPQRLLEKARNIGLELQPYFDNGALQIIWHPPLEVLVDSLAQGVLANVAQRQVSRLLVDGLDGLREIVLHKGRSRSFLAAFVNELRVRNVTTFLTQELPYFSHDHVQSDEAASMLFENIILLRYVDVAGVNLRQIGVLKLRENSYDAANHVLLISDNGMSIDGPVPPSVPPVLNR
;
A
#
# COMPACT_ATOMS: atom_id res chain seq x y z
N MET A 1 -40.10 28.25 0.61
CA MET A 1 -38.80 28.28 -0.10
C MET A 1 -38.31 26.85 -0.22
N PRO A 2 -38.04 26.32 -1.42
CA PRO A 2 -37.51 24.96 -1.53
C PRO A 2 -36.09 24.94 -0.97
N ASN A 3 -35.81 23.97 -0.10
CA ASN A 3 -34.50 23.67 0.46
C ASN A 3 -33.44 23.65 -0.66
N ARG A 4 -32.59 24.67 -0.71
CA ARG A 4 -31.32 24.55 -1.44
C ARG A 4 -30.54 23.42 -0.76
N PRO A 5 -30.13 22.36 -1.47
CA PRO A 5 -29.19 21.40 -0.91
C PRO A 5 -27.98 22.19 -0.43
N SER A 6 -27.56 21.97 0.82
CA SER A 6 -26.35 22.55 1.37
C SER A 6 -25.21 22.27 0.39
N GLN A 7 -24.65 23.33 -0.21
CA GLN A 7 -23.52 23.21 -1.12
C GLN A 7 -22.39 22.53 -0.34
N ARG A 8 -22.03 21.31 -0.75
CA ARG A 8 -20.83 20.64 -0.23
C ARG A 8 -19.63 21.49 -0.63
N ILE A 9 -18.72 21.72 0.31
CA ILE A 9 -17.44 22.38 0.05
C ILE A 9 -16.74 21.57 -1.05
N PRO A 10 -16.30 22.20 -2.16
CA PRO A 10 -15.60 21.48 -3.21
C PRO A 10 -14.29 20.90 -2.67
N LEU A 11 -13.88 19.73 -3.16
CA LEU A 11 -12.62 19.11 -2.78
C LEU A 11 -11.55 19.44 -3.82
N LEU A 12 -10.41 19.95 -3.35
CA LEU A 12 -9.17 20.11 -4.08
C LEU A 12 -8.41 18.77 -4.06
N SER A 13 -8.46 18.04 -5.18
CA SER A 13 -7.60 16.86 -5.39
C SER A 13 -6.14 17.27 -5.28
N THR A 14 -5.32 16.42 -4.65
CA THR A 14 -3.89 16.69 -4.47
C THR A 14 -3.07 16.26 -5.67
N HIS A 15 -3.58 15.32 -6.47
CA HIS A 15 -2.85 14.61 -7.54
C HIS A 15 -1.56 13.91 -7.05
N VAL A 16 -1.38 13.79 -5.73
CA VAL A 16 -0.29 13.03 -5.11
C VAL A 16 -0.75 11.58 -4.97
N PRO A 17 0.00 10.59 -5.51
CA PRO A 17 -0.39 9.18 -5.44
C PRO A 17 -0.74 8.75 -4.01
N GLY A 18 -1.96 8.19 -3.84
CA GLY A 18 -2.48 7.68 -2.56
C GLY A 18 -2.91 8.74 -1.53
N LEU A 19 -2.56 10.01 -1.69
CA LEU A 19 -2.94 11.03 -0.70
C LEU A 19 -4.45 11.31 -0.72
N ASP A 20 -5.05 11.45 -1.89
CA ASP A 20 -6.50 11.71 -2.00
C ASP A 20 -7.34 10.59 -1.38
N GLU A 21 -6.85 9.34 -1.41
CA GLU A 21 -7.51 8.21 -0.76
C GLU A 21 -7.52 8.36 0.76
N ILE A 22 -6.44 8.86 1.35
CA ILE A 22 -6.37 9.18 2.78
C ILE A 22 -7.29 10.37 3.11
N LEU A 23 -7.31 11.39 2.25
CA LEU A 23 -8.10 12.61 2.47
C LEU A 23 -9.60 12.45 2.18
N GLY A 24 -10.04 11.31 1.61
CA GLY A 24 -11.42 11.08 1.22
C GLY A 24 -11.84 11.84 -0.05
N GLY A 25 -10.91 12.05 -0.97
CA GLY A 25 -11.11 12.73 -2.26
C GLY A 25 -10.37 14.05 -2.43
N GLY A 26 -9.62 14.49 -1.41
CA GLY A 26 -8.82 15.72 -1.45
C GLY A 26 -9.09 16.65 -0.28
N PHE A 27 -8.47 17.83 -0.32
CA PHE A 27 -8.67 18.87 0.70
C PHE A 27 -9.97 19.65 0.45
N PRO A 28 -10.82 19.91 1.45
CA PRO A 28 -11.83 20.97 1.34
C PRO A 28 -11.21 22.29 0.83
N ALA A 29 -11.69 22.80 -0.30
CA ALA A 29 -11.09 23.99 -0.90
C ALA A 29 -11.29 25.23 -0.02
N HIS A 30 -10.52 26.28 -0.31
CA HIS A 30 -10.66 27.62 0.29
C HIS A 30 -10.48 27.63 1.81
N SER A 31 -9.64 26.72 2.31
CA SER A 31 -9.42 26.47 3.74
C SER A 31 -7.94 26.52 4.09
N LEU A 32 -7.63 26.64 5.38
CA LEU A 32 -6.25 26.69 5.89
C LEU A 32 -5.80 25.33 6.44
N TYR A 33 -4.70 24.82 5.93
CA TYR A 33 -4.10 23.54 6.30
C TYR A 33 -2.73 23.70 6.91
N LEU A 34 -2.46 22.99 8.01
CA LEU A 34 -1.15 22.87 8.60
C LEU A 34 -0.53 21.53 8.20
N ILE A 35 0.64 21.58 7.55
CA ILE A 35 1.48 20.42 7.29
C ILE A 35 2.71 20.53 8.20
N GLN A 36 2.74 19.71 9.24
CA GLN A 36 3.82 19.68 10.21
C GLN A 36 4.73 18.45 10.05
N GLY A 37 5.94 18.52 10.58
CA GLY A 37 6.88 17.39 10.54
C GLY A 37 8.33 17.81 10.80
N LEU A 38 9.20 16.85 11.11
CA LEU A 38 10.63 17.11 11.34
C LEU A 38 11.32 17.71 10.09
N ALA A 39 12.49 18.33 10.27
CA ALA A 39 13.30 18.74 9.12
C ALA A 39 13.62 17.53 8.22
N GLY A 40 13.53 17.70 6.91
CA GLY A 40 13.74 16.61 5.94
C GLY A 40 12.56 15.62 5.80
N SER A 41 11.43 15.84 6.48
CA SER A 41 10.26 14.95 6.38
C SER A 41 9.48 15.03 5.05
N GLY A 42 9.82 15.97 4.15
CA GLY A 42 9.15 16.11 2.85
C GLY A 42 8.02 17.15 2.79
N LYS A 43 7.84 18.02 3.80
CA LYS A 43 6.79 19.06 3.83
C LYS A 43 6.78 19.95 2.58
N THR A 44 7.91 20.56 2.27
CA THR A 44 8.06 21.46 1.11
C THR A 44 7.84 20.70 -0.19
N THR A 45 8.38 19.48 -0.32
CA THR A 45 8.16 18.60 -1.48
C THR A 45 6.68 18.31 -1.67
N LEU A 46 5.95 17.94 -0.60
CA LEU A 46 4.52 17.64 -0.67
C LEU A 46 3.71 18.84 -1.15
N ALA A 47 3.89 19.99 -0.50
CA ALA A 47 3.13 21.19 -0.83
C ALA A 47 3.44 21.68 -2.24
N CYS A 48 4.72 21.68 -2.64
CA CYS A 48 5.12 22.08 -3.99
C CYS A 48 4.61 21.10 -5.04
N GLN A 49 4.66 19.79 -4.81
CA GLN A 49 4.11 18.80 -5.74
C GLN A 49 2.61 19.05 -5.99
N ILE A 50 1.83 19.31 -4.94
CA ILE A 50 0.41 19.72 -5.09
C ILE A 50 0.32 21.01 -5.92
N GLY A 51 1.12 22.02 -5.60
CA GLY A 51 1.15 23.29 -6.33
C GLY A 51 1.44 23.09 -7.83
N PHE A 52 2.51 22.39 -8.18
CA PHE A 52 2.88 22.13 -9.57
C PHE A 52 1.79 21.36 -10.31
N GLN A 53 1.18 20.34 -9.72
CA GLN A 53 0.09 19.60 -10.36
C GLN A 53 -1.12 20.48 -10.72
N HIS A 54 -1.46 21.43 -9.85
CA HIS A 54 -2.51 22.42 -10.12
C HIS A 54 -2.07 23.48 -11.14
N ALA A 55 -0.81 23.90 -11.10
CA ALA A 55 -0.26 24.85 -12.07
C ALA A 55 -0.30 24.29 -13.51
N HIS A 56 -0.01 23.00 -13.70
CA HIS A 56 -0.19 22.30 -14.97
C HIS A 56 -1.66 22.29 -15.44
N GLN A 57 -2.62 22.40 -14.53
CA GLN A 57 -4.06 22.51 -14.83
C GLN A 57 -4.50 23.98 -15.00
N GLY A 58 -3.55 24.91 -15.11
CA GLY A 58 -3.79 26.34 -15.33
C GLY A 58 -4.10 27.14 -14.07
N LYS A 59 -4.02 26.54 -12.87
CA LYS A 59 -4.23 27.23 -11.60
C LYS A 59 -3.04 28.10 -11.24
N LYS A 60 -3.28 29.17 -10.50
CA LYS A 60 -2.21 30.05 -10.03
C LYS A 60 -1.80 29.67 -8.61
N VAL A 61 -0.50 29.48 -8.41
CA VAL A 61 0.10 29.05 -7.14
C VAL A 61 1.06 30.12 -6.65
N LEU A 62 0.89 30.51 -5.39
CA LEU A 62 1.76 31.45 -4.71
C LEU A 62 2.58 30.70 -3.66
N ILE A 63 3.91 30.78 -3.75
CA ILE A 63 4.83 30.25 -2.75
C ILE A 63 5.43 31.44 -1.98
N LEU A 64 5.01 31.58 -0.73
CA LEU A 64 5.46 32.60 0.18
C LEU A 64 6.51 32.03 1.14
N THR A 65 7.72 32.56 1.09
CA THR A 65 8.84 32.11 1.93
C THR A 65 9.03 33.05 3.13
N LEU A 66 9.06 32.44 4.33
CA LEU A 66 9.33 33.12 5.60
C LEU A 66 10.73 32.86 6.13
N ILE A 67 11.54 32.09 5.41
CA ILE A 67 12.95 31.85 5.71
C ILE A 67 13.83 32.82 4.92
N ALA A 68 15.04 33.06 5.43
CA ALA A 68 16.06 33.86 4.73
C ALA A 68 16.65 33.15 3.49
N GLU A 69 16.22 31.92 3.21
CA GLU A 69 16.67 31.18 2.04
C GLU A 69 16.18 31.83 0.74
N THR A 70 17.07 31.93 -0.25
CA THR A 70 16.74 32.49 -1.56
C THR A 70 15.84 31.54 -2.34
N HIS A 71 14.81 32.06 -3.02
CA HIS A 71 13.93 31.29 -3.90
C HIS A 71 14.68 30.36 -4.88
N GLY A 72 15.86 30.79 -5.37
CA GLY A 72 16.70 29.97 -6.25
C GLY A 72 17.19 28.65 -5.65
N LYS A 73 17.44 28.58 -4.33
CA LYS A 73 17.85 27.31 -3.69
C LYS A 73 16.70 26.31 -3.61
N MET A 74 15.51 26.81 -3.25
CA MET A 74 14.29 26.00 -3.26
C MET A 74 14.00 25.46 -4.66
N LEU A 75 14.08 26.33 -5.68
CA LEU A 75 13.91 25.92 -7.08
C LEU A 75 14.92 24.84 -7.50
N ASN A 76 16.20 25.01 -7.15
CA ASN A 76 17.23 24.00 -7.45
C ASN A 76 16.99 22.65 -6.75
N HIS A 77 16.36 22.64 -5.57
CA HIS A 77 15.98 21.38 -4.93
C HIS A 77 14.77 20.75 -5.64
N LEU A 78 13.82 21.57 -6.08
CA LEU A 78 12.62 21.11 -6.77
C LEU A 78 12.89 20.63 -8.20
N SER A 79 13.89 21.19 -8.88
CA SER A 79 14.24 20.84 -10.26
C SER A 79 14.70 19.40 -10.47
N ASN A 80 14.97 18.66 -9.38
CA ASN A 80 15.31 17.23 -9.44
C ASN A 80 14.08 16.33 -9.51
N PHE A 81 12.87 16.87 -9.38
CA PHE A 81 11.63 16.09 -9.44
C PHE A 81 10.94 16.23 -10.78
N SER A 82 10.29 15.16 -11.25
CA SER A 82 9.60 15.14 -12.55
C SER A 82 8.36 16.04 -12.59
N PHE A 83 7.76 16.38 -11.44
CA PHE A 83 6.64 17.32 -11.37
C PHE A 83 7.06 18.78 -11.57
N PHE A 84 8.36 19.09 -11.52
CA PHE A 84 8.87 20.44 -11.69
C PHE A 84 8.85 20.83 -13.16
N ASP A 85 8.30 22.01 -13.45
CA ASP A 85 8.28 22.62 -14.77
C ASP A 85 8.74 24.08 -14.65
N GLU A 86 9.87 24.38 -15.29
CA GLU A 86 10.46 25.72 -15.28
C GLU A 86 9.57 26.74 -16.02
N GLU A 87 8.81 26.33 -17.03
CA GLU A 87 7.93 27.22 -17.81
C GLU A 87 6.78 27.77 -16.96
N LEU A 88 6.35 27.03 -15.93
CA LEU A 88 5.32 27.46 -15.00
C LEU A 88 5.84 28.51 -13.99
N VAL A 89 7.15 28.58 -13.77
CA VAL A 89 7.76 29.50 -12.80
C VAL A 89 7.73 30.93 -13.33
N GLY A 90 7.12 31.84 -12.56
CA GLY A 90 6.92 33.24 -12.93
C GLY A 90 5.61 33.49 -13.69
N GLU A 91 5.07 32.50 -14.41
CA GLU A 91 3.73 32.62 -15.03
C GLU A 91 2.63 32.18 -14.05
N ARG A 92 2.68 30.92 -13.62
CA ARG A 92 1.64 30.28 -12.78
C ARG A 92 2.11 30.07 -11.36
N ILE A 93 3.39 29.83 -11.16
CA ILE A 93 4.01 29.64 -9.85
C ILE A 93 4.82 30.89 -9.51
N VAL A 94 4.32 31.66 -8.56
CA VAL A 94 4.92 32.94 -8.16
C VAL A 94 5.58 32.77 -6.80
N PHE A 95 6.84 33.22 -6.69
CA PHE A 95 7.61 33.17 -5.46
C PHE A 95 7.72 34.55 -4.83
N ILE A 96 7.35 34.68 -3.55
CA ILE A 96 7.39 35.94 -2.80
C ILE A 96 8.05 35.72 -1.44
N GLY A 97 9.04 36.54 -1.12
CA GLY A 97 9.67 36.54 0.19
C GLY A 97 8.96 37.51 1.12
N ALA A 98 8.50 37.04 2.28
CA ALA A 98 7.86 37.88 3.30
C ALA A 98 8.62 37.91 4.63
N TYR A 99 9.82 37.33 4.66
CA TYR A 99 10.69 37.31 5.84
C TYR A 99 11.01 38.72 6.37
N SER A 100 11.27 39.68 5.48
CA SER A 100 11.59 41.06 5.87
C SER A 100 10.42 41.78 6.54
N ASP A 101 9.19 41.48 6.13
CA ASP A 101 7.99 42.11 6.68
C ASP A 101 7.73 41.62 8.09
N LEU A 102 7.93 40.32 8.32
CA LEU A 102 7.87 39.72 9.65
C LEU A 102 8.93 40.31 10.58
N LEU A 103 10.18 40.43 10.12
CA LEU A 103 11.27 41.00 10.93
C LEU A 103 11.05 42.46 11.32
N LYS A 104 10.59 43.29 10.37
CA LYS A 104 10.48 44.74 10.59
C LYS A 104 9.20 45.15 11.30
N GLY A 105 8.09 44.46 11.05
CA GLY A 105 6.75 44.89 11.49
C GLY A 105 5.92 43.81 12.19
N GLY A 106 6.50 42.64 12.47
CA GLY A 106 5.85 41.55 13.19
C GLY A 106 4.64 40.94 12.45
N LEU A 107 3.79 40.24 13.20
CA LEU A 107 2.65 39.49 12.64
C LEU A 107 1.64 40.37 11.90
N ARG A 108 1.42 41.60 12.38
CA ARG A 108 0.49 42.55 11.74
C ARG A 108 0.98 43.00 10.36
N ALA A 109 2.28 43.30 10.23
CA ALA A 109 2.86 43.66 8.94
C ALA A 109 2.89 42.47 7.98
N LEU A 110 3.22 41.27 8.48
CA LEU A 110 3.14 40.04 7.71
C LEU A 110 1.72 39.79 7.18
N LEU A 111 0.70 39.85 8.03
CA LEU A 111 -0.68 39.66 7.61
C LEU A 111 -1.12 40.69 6.57
N LYS A 112 -0.72 41.96 6.72
CA LYS A 112 -0.98 43.01 5.74
C LYS A 112 -0.30 42.72 4.39
N SER A 113 0.93 42.23 4.42
CA SER A 113 1.68 41.83 3.22
C SER A 113 1.01 40.64 2.51
N ILE A 114 0.59 39.62 3.26
CA ILE A 114 -0.18 38.49 2.74
C ILE A 114 -1.49 38.97 2.09
N ALA A 115 -2.24 39.86 2.77
CA ALA A 115 -3.50 40.38 2.23
C ALA A 115 -3.30 41.18 0.93
N ALA A 116 -2.29 42.05 0.86
CA ALA A 116 -1.95 42.78 -0.35
C ALA A 116 -1.57 41.83 -1.50
N THR A 117 -0.76 40.82 -1.18
CA THR A 117 -0.30 39.82 -2.14
C THR A 117 -1.45 38.97 -2.68
N LEU A 118 -2.36 38.50 -1.81
CA LEU A 118 -3.56 37.76 -2.23
C LEU A 118 -4.47 38.62 -3.12
N ALA A 119 -4.62 39.91 -2.81
CA ALA A 119 -5.45 40.82 -3.59
C ALA A 119 -4.87 41.11 -4.99
N GLU A 120 -3.55 41.26 -5.08
CA GLU A 120 -2.83 41.50 -6.34
C GLU A 120 -2.73 40.23 -7.19
N GLN A 121 -2.27 39.13 -6.59
CA GLN A 121 -1.93 37.90 -7.31
C GLN A 121 -3.14 37.00 -7.55
N LYS A 122 -4.14 37.02 -6.67
CA LYS A 122 -5.34 36.15 -6.71
C LYS A 122 -5.02 34.66 -6.97
N PRO A 123 -4.16 34.03 -6.16
CA PRO A 123 -3.81 32.62 -6.36
C PRO A 123 -4.98 31.71 -5.95
N ASP A 124 -5.07 30.55 -6.62
CA ASP A 124 -5.96 29.46 -6.20
C ASP A 124 -5.38 28.71 -4.99
N ILE A 125 -4.04 28.60 -4.94
CA ILE A 125 -3.29 27.91 -3.89
C ILE A 125 -2.17 28.80 -3.36
N MET A 126 -2.03 28.88 -2.04
CA MET A 126 -0.91 29.54 -1.38
C MET A 126 -0.15 28.56 -0.49
N ILE A 127 1.17 28.53 -0.61
CA ILE A 127 2.07 27.74 0.23
C ILE A 127 2.90 28.70 1.05
N ILE A 128 2.81 28.62 2.37
CA ILE A 128 3.62 29.40 3.31
C ILE A 128 4.70 28.49 3.87
N ASP A 129 5.92 28.59 3.35
CA ASP A 129 7.07 27.84 3.85
C ASP A 129 7.83 28.65 4.91
N GLY A 130 8.29 27.97 5.96
CA GLY A 130 9.07 28.59 7.02
C GLY A 130 8.24 29.16 8.17
N PHE A 131 7.07 28.61 8.46
CA PHE A 131 6.25 29.12 9.58
C PHE A 131 6.95 29.06 10.94
N ARG A 132 8.00 28.24 11.06
CA ARG A 132 8.92 28.27 12.20
C ARG A 132 9.36 29.67 12.59
N THR A 133 9.65 30.53 11.60
CA THR A 133 10.16 31.87 11.85
C THR A 133 9.14 32.76 12.56
N VAL A 134 7.84 32.52 12.35
CA VAL A 134 6.77 33.17 13.12
C VAL A 134 6.84 32.76 14.59
N ARG A 135 7.15 31.49 14.89
CA ARG A 135 7.35 31.00 16.27
C ARG A 135 8.65 31.52 16.90
N GLU A 136 9.72 31.60 16.11
CA GLU A 136 11.02 32.14 16.56
C GLU A 136 10.95 33.61 16.95
N ALA A 137 10.00 34.37 16.39
CA ALA A 137 9.68 35.73 16.82
C ALA A 137 9.03 35.79 18.23
N LYS A 138 8.72 34.63 18.84
CA LYS A 138 8.13 34.46 20.18
C LYS A 138 6.92 35.36 20.43
N PRO A 139 5.88 35.31 19.57
CA PRO A 139 4.63 36.02 19.83
C PRO A 139 3.96 35.49 21.11
N SER A 140 3.11 36.30 21.72
CA SER A 140 2.19 35.78 22.74
C SER A 140 1.17 34.83 22.10
N ASP A 141 0.67 33.86 22.87
CA ASP A 141 -0.35 32.91 22.39
C ASP A 141 -1.59 33.63 21.83
N VAL A 142 -1.96 34.76 22.43
CA VAL A 142 -3.06 35.61 21.98
C VAL A 142 -2.75 36.22 20.61
N ALA A 143 -1.56 36.80 20.42
CA ALA A 143 -1.17 37.41 19.15
C ALA A 143 -1.06 36.38 18.01
N LEU A 144 -0.54 35.19 18.33
CA LEU A 144 -0.49 34.07 17.38
C LEU A 144 -1.90 33.59 17.01
N SER A 145 -2.79 33.46 18.01
CA SER A 145 -4.18 33.05 17.77
C SER A 145 -4.94 34.07 16.93
N GLU A 146 -4.80 35.37 17.23
CA GLU A 146 -5.39 36.45 16.43
C GLU A 146 -4.87 36.44 14.99
N PHE A 147 -3.56 36.22 14.81
CA PHE A 147 -2.96 36.08 13.48
C PHE A 147 -3.54 34.89 12.72
N MET A 148 -3.59 33.71 13.34
CA MET A 148 -4.10 32.49 12.70
C MET A 148 -5.59 32.60 12.35
N LEU A 149 -6.41 33.17 13.24
CA LEU A 149 -7.83 33.43 12.97
C LEU A 149 -8.02 34.41 11.81
N SER A 150 -7.23 35.48 11.80
CA SER A 150 -7.29 36.48 10.73
C SER A 150 -6.82 35.91 9.40
N LEU A 151 -5.76 35.08 9.41
CA LEU A 151 -5.27 34.38 8.23
C LEU A 151 -6.33 33.41 7.70
N ASN A 152 -6.96 32.61 8.56
CA ASN A 152 -8.02 31.69 8.15
C ASN A 152 -9.20 32.44 7.51
N SER A 153 -9.67 33.53 8.14
CA SER A 153 -10.73 34.38 7.57
C SER A 153 -10.34 34.99 6.22
N LEU A 154 -9.09 35.44 6.09
CA LEU A 154 -8.57 36.04 4.86
C LEU A 154 -8.52 35.03 3.71
N VAL A 155 -7.96 33.83 3.93
CA VAL A 155 -7.81 32.83 2.85
C VAL A 155 -9.17 32.30 2.38
N SER A 156 -10.13 32.14 3.30
CA SER A 156 -11.50 31.76 2.97
C SER A 156 -12.22 32.84 2.17
N THR A 157 -12.08 34.12 2.56
CA THR A 157 -12.67 35.26 1.83
C THR A 157 -12.09 35.41 0.42
N MET A 158 -10.80 35.08 0.25
CA MET A 158 -10.10 35.17 -1.02
C MET A 158 -10.23 33.90 -1.88
N GLU A 159 -11.02 32.91 -1.43
CA GLU A 159 -11.20 31.61 -2.09
C GLU A 159 -9.86 30.89 -2.37
N CYS A 160 -8.86 31.07 -1.50
CA CYS A 160 -7.52 30.51 -1.67
C CYS A 160 -7.31 29.31 -0.74
N THR A 161 -6.91 28.17 -1.29
CA THR A 161 -6.52 27.00 -0.46
C THR A 161 -5.09 27.18 0.02
N THR A 162 -4.85 27.14 1.33
CA THR A 162 -3.55 27.52 1.88
C THR A 162 -2.90 26.39 2.67
N PHE A 163 -1.63 26.11 2.37
CA PHE A 163 -0.79 25.16 3.09
C PHE A 163 0.30 25.88 3.88
N LEU A 164 0.28 25.71 5.19
CA LEU A 164 1.23 26.31 6.12
C LEU A 164 2.21 25.22 6.59
N LEU A 165 3.50 25.43 6.32
CA LEU A 165 4.54 24.43 6.58
C LEU A 165 5.27 24.79 7.88
N SER A 166 5.18 23.90 8.87
CA SER A 166 5.77 24.12 10.19
C SER A 166 6.61 22.91 10.62
N PRO A 167 7.74 23.09 11.31
CA PRO A 167 8.42 21.98 11.96
C PRO A 167 7.63 21.53 13.20
N THR A 168 7.66 20.24 13.51
CA THR A 168 7.17 19.75 14.80
C THR A 168 8.25 20.00 15.87
N GLU A 169 7.99 20.82 16.88
CA GLU A 169 8.91 21.06 18.00
C GLU A 169 8.34 20.42 19.29
N GLY A 170 8.81 19.22 19.63
CA GLY A 170 8.43 18.54 20.87
C GLY A 170 6.97 18.02 20.91
N ASN A 171 6.55 17.54 22.08
CA ASN A 171 5.27 16.86 22.30
C ASN A 171 4.17 17.81 22.84
N GLN A 172 4.29 19.12 22.61
CA GLN A 172 3.30 20.08 23.09
C GLN A 172 2.19 20.25 22.04
N ALA A 173 0.94 20.25 22.52
CA ALA A 173 -0.21 20.57 21.70
C ALA A 173 -0.16 22.08 21.40
N ASP A 174 0.43 22.43 20.25
CA ASP A 174 0.51 23.82 19.81
C ASP A 174 -0.92 24.36 19.62
N SER A 175 -1.24 25.51 20.22
CA SER A 175 -2.58 26.13 20.22
C SER A 175 -3.12 26.37 18.81
N GLU A 176 -2.23 26.64 17.85
CA GLU A 176 -2.49 26.77 16.42
C GLU A 176 -3.14 25.53 15.78
N ASN A 177 -2.88 24.33 16.31
CA ASN A 177 -3.48 23.09 15.84
C ASN A 177 -4.99 23.08 15.94
N THR A 178 -5.60 23.93 16.77
CA THR A 178 -7.06 24.05 16.88
C THR A 178 -7.66 25.07 15.90
N LEU A 179 -6.84 25.97 15.35
CA LEU A 179 -7.28 27.15 14.58
C LEU A 179 -7.30 26.92 13.06
N VAL A 180 -6.56 25.93 12.57
CA VAL A 180 -6.60 25.50 11.16
C VAL A 180 -7.80 24.59 10.85
N ASP A 181 -8.12 24.37 9.59
CA ASP A 181 -9.22 23.50 9.17
C ASP A 181 -8.80 22.05 8.97
N GLY A 182 -7.53 21.83 8.63
CA GLY A 182 -6.91 20.51 8.63
C GLY A 182 -5.50 20.50 9.19
N LEU A 183 -5.12 19.37 9.79
CA LEU A 183 -3.78 19.12 10.32
C LEU A 183 -3.26 17.79 9.80
N ILE A 184 -2.10 17.86 9.15
CA ILE A 184 -1.37 16.72 8.61
C ILE A 184 0.02 16.73 9.21
N GLU A 185 0.49 15.55 9.61
CA GLU A 185 1.83 15.34 10.13
C GLU A 185 2.61 14.39 9.24
N LEU A 186 3.85 14.78 8.93
CA LEU A 186 4.88 13.96 8.33
C LEU A 186 5.90 13.61 9.41
N SER A 187 5.90 12.35 9.84
CA SER A 187 6.82 11.80 10.82
C SER A 187 7.75 10.78 10.19
N GLN A 188 8.79 10.41 10.93
CA GLN A 188 9.68 9.32 10.54
C GLN A 188 10.06 8.51 11.77
N PHE A 189 10.29 7.22 11.61
CA PHE A 189 10.75 6.34 12.67
C PHE A 189 11.75 5.32 12.14
N GLU A 190 12.62 4.83 13.01
CA GLU A 190 13.60 3.79 12.68
C GLU A 190 12.99 2.41 12.90
N SER A 191 13.13 1.53 11.91
CA SER A 191 12.78 0.11 11.97
C SER A 191 14.01 -0.71 11.64
N GLY A 192 14.71 -1.19 12.67
CA GLY A 192 16.03 -1.78 12.48
C GLY A 192 17.01 -0.74 11.96
N LEU A 193 17.50 -0.91 10.72
CA LEU A 193 18.41 0.03 10.06
C LEU A 193 17.69 0.97 9.07
N GLN A 194 16.38 0.79 8.86
CA GLN A 194 15.59 1.57 7.91
C GLN A 194 14.98 2.79 8.56
N LEU A 195 15.00 3.92 7.84
CA LEU A 195 14.23 5.11 8.19
C LEU A 195 12.92 5.11 7.41
N ILE A 196 11.80 4.89 8.11
CA ILE A 196 10.48 4.84 7.50
C ILE A 196 9.80 6.19 7.67
N ARG A 197 9.22 6.71 6.57
CA ARG A 197 8.43 7.95 6.58
C ARG A 197 6.94 7.62 6.67
N GLU A 198 6.24 8.36 7.54
CA GLU A 198 4.82 8.20 7.81
C GLU A 198 4.08 9.52 7.66
N ILE A 199 2.88 9.48 7.08
CA ILE A 199 1.92 10.58 7.06
C ILE A 199 0.71 10.22 7.93
N LYS A 200 0.21 11.21 8.67
CA LYS A 200 -1.01 11.09 9.48
C LYS A 200 -1.88 12.31 9.31
N VAL A 201 -3.16 12.10 9.05
CA VAL A 201 -4.17 13.15 9.11
C VAL A 201 -4.80 13.15 10.50
N PHE A 202 -4.67 14.24 11.24
CA PHE A 202 -5.26 14.39 12.58
C PHE A 202 -6.68 14.93 12.52
N LYS A 203 -6.92 15.87 11.60
CA LYS A 203 -8.24 16.46 11.39
C LYS A 203 -8.36 16.99 9.96
N LEU A 204 -9.58 16.92 9.45
CA LEU A 204 -10.05 17.64 8.26
C LEU A 204 -11.49 18.05 8.54
N ARG A 205 -11.74 19.35 8.74
CA ARG A 205 -13.10 19.86 8.94
C ARG A 205 -13.90 19.72 7.65
N GLY A 206 -15.13 19.23 7.76
CA GLY A 206 -16.03 19.09 6.61
C GLY A 206 -15.76 17.87 5.71
N SER A 207 -14.74 17.05 5.99
CA SER A 207 -14.48 15.81 5.24
C SER A 207 -14.17 14.62 6.14
N LYS A 208 -14.56 13.42 5.70
CA LYS A 208 -14.10 12.16 6.31
C LYS A 208 -12.71 11.83 5.74
N HIS A 209 -11.85 11.25 6.55
CA HIS A 209 -10.51 10.85 6.14
C HIS A 209 -10.11 9.54 6.82
N LEU A 210 -9.14 8.84 6.24
CA LEU A 210 -8.58 7.63 6.82
C LEU A 210 -7.76 7.98 8.07
N LEU A 211 -8.02 7.24 9.14
CA LEU A 211 -7.34 7.40 10.41
C LEU A 211 -6.07 6.53 10.48
N GLY A 212 -5.15 6.97 11.34
CA GLY A 212 -3.90 6.26 11.62
C GLY A 212 -2.74 6.80 10.78
N ARG A 213 -1.64 6.07 10.81
CA ARG A 213 -0.42 6.40 10.07
C ARG A 213 -0.37 5.59 8.79
N HIS A 214 0.10 6.21 7.72
CA HIS A 214 0.31 5.62 6.40
C HIS A 214 1.74 5.86 5.98
N VAL A 215 2.35 4.95 5.23
CA VAL A 215 3.75 5.08 4.82
C VAL A 215 3.84 5.81 3.47
N PHE A 216 4.95 6.50 3.23
CA PHE A 216 5.20 7.14 1.94
C PHE A 216 6.68 7.11 1.58
N GLU A 217 6.95 7.24 0.29
CA GLU A 217 8.29 7.34 -0.28
C GLU A 217 8.47 8.68 -0.98
N VAL A 218 9.73 9.08 -1.15
CA VAL A 218 10.13 10.24 -1.94
C VAL A 218 11.03 9.71 -3.05
N GLY A 219 10.50 9.65 -4.27
CA GLY A 219 11.24 9.24 -5.47
C GLY A 219 11.46 10.41 -6.43
N GLU A 220 11.91 10.10 -7.64
CA GLU A 220 12.10 11.09 -8.71
C GLU A 220 10.79 11.78 -9.11
N ASP A 221 9.65 11.08 -9.00
CA ASP A 221 8.32 11.64 -9.26
C ASP A 221 7.72 12.44 -8.09
N GLY A 222 8.49 12.63 -7.02
CA GLY A 222 8.05 13.28 -5.79
C GLY A 222 7.57 12.28 -4.75
N ILE A 223 6.55 12.68 -3.97
CA ILE A 223 5.97 11.86 -2.91
C ILE A 223 4.95 10.90 -3.51
N ALA A 224 5.05 9.63 -3.12
CA ALA A 224 4.04 8.61 -3.33
C ALA A 224 3.64 8.03 -1.97
N ILE A 225 2.35 8.05 -1.66
CA ILE A 225 1.80 7.59 -0.39
C ILE A 225 1.12 6.25 -0.60
N TYR A 226 1.33 5.34 0.34
CA TYR A 226 0.75 4.00 0.35
C TYR A 226 -0.20 3.89 1.55
N PRO A 227 -1.52 4.12 1.33
CA PRO A 227 -2.51 3.94 2.37
C PRO A 227 -2.47 2.52 2.93
N ARG A 228 -2.80 2.38 4.22
CA ARG A 228 -2.80 1.08 4.86
C ARG A 228 -3.94 0.27 4.27
N LEU A 229 -3.63 -0.87 3.68
CA LEU A 229 -4.63 -1.65 2.94
C LEU A 229 -5.86 -1.99 3.79
N GLU A 230 -5.65 -2.32 5.07
CA GLU A 230 -6.74 -2.62 6.00
C GLU A 230 -7.62 -1.41 6.35
N ALA A 231 -7.08 -0.19 6.30
CA ALA A 231 -7.85 1.03 6.51
C ALA A 231 -8.75 1.33 5.30
N VAL A 232 -8.20 1.18 4.10
CA VAL A 232 -8.94 1.30 2.83
C VAL A 232 -10.05 0.25 2.76
N SER A 233 -9.71 -1.01 3.00
CA SER A 233 -10.63 -2.14 2.91
C SER A 233 -11.80 -2.05 3.89
N THR A 234 -11.59 -1.42 5.07
CA THR A 234 -12.67 -1.24 6.06
C THR A 234 -13.74 -0.24 5.59
N VAL A 235 -13.36 0.71 4.73
CA VAL A 235 -14.29 1.69 4.15
C VAL A 235 -14.99 1.15 2.91
N SER A 236 -14.34 0.21 2.20
CA SER A 236 -14.92 -0.49 1.05
C SER A 236 -15.99 -1.49 1.49
N VAL A 237 -17.20 -1.37 0.94
CA VAL A 237 -18.34 -2.29 1.22
C VAL A 237 -18.49 -3.34 0.11
N ALA A 238 -17.45 -3.53 -0.72
CA ALA A 238 -17.51 -4.48 -1.81
C ALA A 238 -17.61 -5.92 -1.29
N MET A 239 -18.65 -6.64 -1.72
CA MET A 239 -18.90 -8.02 -1.32
C MET A 239 -18.30 -8.99 -2.33
N PRO A 240 -17.57 -10.03 -1.91
CA PRO A 240 -17.09 -11.06 -2.81
C PRO A 240 -18.24 -11.77 -3.54
N SER A 241 -18.08 -12.02 -4.83
CA SER A 241 -19.02 -12.86 -5.58
C SER A 241 -18.83 -14.33 -5.23
N VAL A 242 -19.93 -15.08 -5.09
CA VAL A 242 -19.89 -16.54 -4.92
C VAL A 242 -19.95 -17.20 -6.29
N SER A 243 -18.97 -18.04 -6.63
CA SER A 243 -18.95 -18.79 -7.88
C SER A 243 -19.11 -20.30 -7.65
N ARG A 244 -19.93 -20.94 -8.49
CA ARG A 244 -20.03 -22.41 -8.54
C ARG A 244 -18.97 -23.04 -9.45
N GLU A 245 -18.25 -22.23 -10.22
CA GLU A 245 -17.17 -22.69 -11.07
C GLU A 245 -16.02 -23.26 -10.23
N ARG A 246 -15.39 -24.34 -10.71
CA ARG A 246 -14.25 -24.99 -10.06
C ARG A 246 -13.03 -24.89 -10.95
N LEU A 247 -11.92 -24.46 -10.37
CA LEU A 247 -10.65 -24.33 -11.06
C LEU A 247 -9.72 -25.46 -10.61
N GLY A 248 -9.44 -26.35 -11.56
CA GLY A 248 -8.46 -27.41 -11.42
C GLY A 248 -7.03 -26.89 -11.43
N PHE A 249 -6.13 -27.72 -10.91
CA PHE A 249 -4.71 -27.48 -10.79
C PHE A 249 -3.96 -27.99 -12.03
N GLY A 250 -4.61 -28.76 -12.91
CA GLY A 250 -3.93 -29.43 -14.03
C GLY A 250 -3.18 -30.68 -13.59
N ILE A 251 -3.45 -31.17 -12.37
CA ILE A 251 -2.91 -32.42 -11.83
C ILE A 251 -4.09 -33.39 -11.76
N THR A 252 -4.22 -34.28 -12.75
CA THR A 252 -5.43 -35.11 -12.94
C THR A 252 -5.85 -35.88 -11.69
N GLY A 253 -4.90 -36.48 -10.95
CA GLY A 253 -5.18 -37.18 -9.71
C GLY A 253 -5.72 -36.24 -8.63
N TRP A 254 -5.11 -35.07 -8.48
CA TRP A 254 -5.50 -34.07 -7.48
C TRP A 254 -6.86 -33.45 -7.79
N ASP A 255 -7.11 -33.11 -9.05
CA ASP A 255 -8.38 -32.55 -9.49
C ASP A 255 -9.52 -33.54 -9.29
N ARG A 256 -9.26 -34.85 -9.41
CA ARG A 256 -10.25 -35.89 -9.05
C ARG A 256 -10.52 -35.93 -7.55
N LEU A 257 -9.48 -35.95 -6.72
CA LEU A 257 -9.59 -36.01 -5.25
C LEU A 257 -10.29 -34.78 -4.66
N THR A 258 -10.19 -33.64 -5.34
CA THR A 258 -10.82 -32.38 -4.97
C THR A 258 -12.07 -32.07 -5.81
N ASN A 259 -12.60 -33.03 -6.56
CA ASN A 259 -13.82 -32.86 -7.37
C ASN A 259 -13.82 -31.58 -8.23
N GLY A 260 -12.76 -31.41 -9.03
CA GLY A 260 -12.57 -30.30 -9.96
C GLY A 260 -11.72 -29.14 -9.41
N GLY A 261 -11.09 -29.30 -8.24
CA GLY A 261 -10.20 -28.29 -7.64
C GLY A 261 -10.90 -27.38 -6.64
N VAL A 262 -10.59 -26.08 -6.71
CA VAL A 262 -11.09 -25.06 -5.76
C VAL A 262 -12.15 -24.17 -6.39
N ALA A 263 -13.00 -23.54 -5.58
CA ALA A 263 -13.97 -22.56 -6.08
C ALA A 263 -13.26 -21.35 -6.70
N LYS A 264 -13.78 -20.84 -7.83
CA LYS A 264 -13.26 -19.60 -8.43
C LYS A 264 -13.43 -18.42 -7.48
N GLY A 265 -12.40 -17.59 -7.40
CA GLY A 265 -12.34 -16.45 -6.48
C GLY A 265 -11.98 -16.83 -5.04
N SER A 266 -11.69 -18.11 -4.78
CA SER A 266 -11.32 -18.57 -3.45
C SER A 266 -9.83 -18.39 -3.14
N THR A 267 -9.49 -18.43 -1.85
CA THR A 267 -8.10 -18.41 -1.39
C THR A 267 -7.67 -19.73 -0.78
N THR A 268 -6.50 -20.20 -1.21
CA THR A 268 -5.94 -21.50 -0.84
C THR A 268 -4.56 -21.33 -0.24
N ALA A 269 -4.36 -21.83 0.98
CA ALA A 269 -3.03 -21.95 1.57
C ALA A 269 -2.42 -23.32 1.24
N LEU A 270 -1.23 -23.29 0.62
CA LEU A 270 -0.37 -24.45 0.39
C LEU A 270 0.69 -24.50 1.49
N LEU A 271 0.44 -25.30 2.52
CA LEU A 271 1.32 -25.44 3.68
C LEU A 271 2.29 -26.61 3.47
N GLY A 272 3.55 -26.45 3.83
CA GLY A 272 4.45 -27.59 3.82
C GLY A 272 5.93 -27.29 4.04
N ASN A 273 6.70 -28.34 4.30
CA ASN A 273 8.14 -28.22 4.51
C ASN A 273 8.86 -27.69 3.24
N PRO A 274 10.05 -27.10 3.37
CA PRO A 274 10.86 -26.73 2.21
C PRO A 274 11.12 -27.92 1.27
N GLY A 275 11.09 -27.68 -0.04
CA GLY A 275 11.33 -28.71 -1.06
C GLY A 275 10.22 -29.75 -1.29
N VAL A 276 9.10 -29.70 -0.54
CA VAL A 276 8.03 -30.70 -0.65
C VAL A 276 7.17 -30.57 -1.93
N GLY A 277 7.30 -29.47 -2.67
CA GLY A 277 6.61 -29.24 -3.94
C GLY A 277 5.55 -28.13 -3.97
N LYS A 278 5.49 -27.26 -2.94
CA LYS A 278 4.52 -26.14 -2.85
C LYS A 278 4.53 -25.26 -4.10
N THR A 279 5.70 -24.74 -4.48
CA THR A 279 5.90 -23.92 -5.68
C THR A 279 5.47 -24.66 -6.93
N LEU A 280 5.88 -25.91 -7.11
CA LEU A 280 5.53 -26.71 -8.30
C LEU A 280 4.02 -26.90 -8.44
N MET A 281 3.32 -27.15 -7.33
CA MET A 281 1.86 -27.26 -7.32
C MET A 281 1.19 -25.93 -7.69
N GLY A 282 1.75 -24.81 -7.22
CA GLY A 282 1.34 -23.47 -7.66
C GLY A 282 1.56 -23.23 -9.16
N LEU A 283 2.70 -23.67 -9.70
CA LEU A 283 3.01 -23.54 -11.13
C LEU A 283 2.08 -24.37 -12.01
N HIS A 284 1.72 -25.57 -11.57
CA HIS A 284 0.67 -26.37 -12.22
C HIS A 284 -0.65 -25.60 -12.31
N PHE A 285 -1.08 -25.00 -11.20
CA PHE A 285 -2.31 -24.20 -11.16
C PHE A 285 -2.28 -22.97 -12.09
N ILE A 286 -1.13 -22.30 -12.18
CA ILE A 286 -0.91 -21.17 -13.10
C ILE A 286 -0.93 -21.64 -14.55
N HIS A 287 -0.17 -22.69 -14.88
CA HIS A 287 -0.09 -23.25 -16.23
C HIS A 287 -1.45 -23.70 -16.75
N GLU A 288 -2.25 -24.38 -15.92
CA GLU A 288 -3.61 -24.81 -16.26
C GLU A 288 -4.52 -23.63 -16.65
N GLY A 289 -4.41 -22.50 -15.95
CA GLY A 289 -5.16 -21.29 -16.30
C GLY A 289 -4.69 -20.69 -17.63
N LEU A 290 -3.37 -20.58 -17.80
CA LEU A 290 -2.77 -20.05 -19.03
C LEU A 290 -3.16 -20.87 -20.26
N GLN A 291 -3.20 -22.21 -20.15
CA GLN A 291 -3.67 -23.10 -21.22
C GLN A 291 -5.16 -22.86 -21.58
N ARG A 292 -5.95 -22.36 -20.65
CA ARG A 292 -7.36 -21.98 -20.85
C ARG A 292 -7.53 -20.52 -21.30
N GLY A 293 -6.43 -19.79 -21.50
CA GLY A 293 -6.45 -18.37 -21.86
C GLY A 293 -6.76 -17.44 -20.67
N GLU A 294 -6.62 -17.92 -19.44
CA GLU A 294 -6.83 -17.13 -18.23
C GLU A 294 -5.54 -16.38 -17.87
N PRO A 295 -5.52 -15.03 -17.79
CA PRO A 295 -4.34 -14.28 -17.38
C PRO A 295 -3.93 -14.62 -15.95
N ALA A 296 -2.62 -14.75 -15.73
CA ALA A 296 -2.07 -15.21 -14.46
C ALA A 296 -0.97 -14.28 -13.93
N LEU A 297 -0.88 -14.22 -12.60
CA LEU A 297 0.13 -13.46 -11.88
C LEU A 297 0.84 -14.37 -10.88
N ILE A 298 2.16 -14.23 -10.80
CA ILE A 298 2.99 -14.81 -9.75
C ILE A 298 3.64 -13.66 -8.98
N VAL A 299 3.57 -13.69 -7.66
CA VAL A 299 4.31 -12.83 -6.74
C VAL A 299 5.27 -13.71 -5.96
N GLY A 300 6.58 -13.54 -6.16
CA GLY A 300 7.60 -14.38 -5.54
C GLY A 300 8.59 -13.58 -4.71
N PHE A 301 9.05 -14.18 -3.60
CA PHE A 301 10.01 -13.56 -2.68
C PHE A 301 11.41 -14.16 -2.74
N TYR A 302 11.55 -15.42 -3.18
CA TYR A 302 12.81 -16.16 -3.06
C TYR A 302 13.46 -16.47 -4.41
N GLU A 303 12.69 -16.97 -5.37
CA GLU A 303 13.22 -17.39 -6.68
C GLU A 303 12.99 -16.31 -7.73
N SER A 304 14.04 -16.00 -8.50
CA SER A 304 13.95 -15.05 -9.60
C SER A 304 13.04 -15.57 -10.72
N PRO A 305 12.46 -14.68 -11.54
CA PRO A 305 11.57 -15.08 -12.64
C PRO A 305 12.17 -16.15 -13.55
N GLN A 306 13.44 -15.99 -13.96
CA GLN A 306 14.11 -16.94 -14.85
C GLN A 306 14.27 -18.32 -14.20
N ARG A 307 14.65 -18.38 -12.92
CA ARG A 307 14.78 -19.64 -12.19
C ARG A 307 13.44 -20.34 -12.05
N LEU A 308 12.36 -19.57 -11.86
CA LEU A 308 11.01 -20.11 -11.75
C LEU A 308 10.52 -20.68 -13.09
N LEU A 309 10.77 -19.98 -14.20
CA LEU A 309 10.46 -20.44 -15.55
C LEU A 309 11.25 -21.71 -15.92
N GLU A 310 12.55 -21.75 -15.62
CA GLU A 310 13.37 -22.95 -15.81
C GLU A 310 12.89 -24.13 -14.96
N LYS A 311 12.50 -23.87 -13.72
CA LYS A 311 11.94 -24.88 -12.83
C LYS A 311 10.64 -25.47 -13.38
N ALA A 312 9.76 -24.62 -13.90
CA ALA A 312 8.52 -25.05 -14.55
C ALA A 312 8.83 -25.96 -15.75
N ARG A 313 9.75 -25.52 -16.62
CA ARG A 313 10.17 -26.28 -17.80
C ARG A 313 10.74 -27.67 -17.45
N ASN A 314 11.53 -27.77 -16.39
CA ASN A 314 12.13 -29.04 -15.97
C ASN A 314 11.10 -30.12 -15.56
N ILE A 315 9.86 -29.73 -15.30
CA ILE A 315 8.75 -30.64 -15.01
C ILE A 315 7.68 -30.63 -16.12
N GLY A 316 8.03 -30.19 -17.32
CA GLY A 316 7.15 -30.20 -18.50
C GLY A 316 6.11 -29.08 -18.55
N LEU A 317 6.26 -28.01 -17.76
CA LEU A 317 5.37 -26.83 -17.79
C LEU A 317 6.02 -25.69 -18.58
N GLU A 318 5.56 -25.48 -19.82
CA GLU A 318 6.08 -24.43 -20.71
C GLU A 318 5.42 -23.07 -20.40
N LEU A 319 6.06 -22.28 -19.54
CA LEU A 319 5.56 -20.95 -19.14
C LEU A 319 6.13 -19.78 -19.95
N GLN A 320 7.26 -19.96 -20.62
CA GLN A 320 7.98 -18.89 -21.33
C GLN A 320 7.10 -18.15 -22.36
N PRO A 321 6.32 -18.83 -23.22
CA PRO A 321 5.50 -18.13 -24.22
C PRO A 321 4.45 -17.20 -23.62
N TYR A 322 3.90 -17.56 -22.46
CA TYR A 322 2.92 -16.74 -21.73
C TYR A 322 3.57 -15.56 -21.03
N PHE A 323 4.81 -15.73 -20.56
CA PHE A 323 5.58 -14.63 -20.00
C PHE A 323 5.91 -13.59 -21.07
N ASP A 324 6.37 -14.05 -22.25
CA ASP A 324 6.78 -13.19 -23.35
C ASP A 324 5.60 -12.41 -23.97
N ASN A 325 4.41 -13.03 -24.04
CA ASN A 325 3.22 -12.38 -24.58
C ASN A 325 2.41 -11.58 -23.53
N GLY A 326 2.84 -11.58 -22.26
CA GLY A 326 2.22 -10.83 -21.17
C GLY A 326 1.00 -11.49 -20.51
N ALA A 327 0.57 -12.68 -20.94
CA ALA A 327 -0.50 -13.45 -20.29
C ALA A 327 -0.10 -13.94 -18.89
N LEU A 328 1.19 -14.16 -18.66
CA LEU A 328 1.79 -14.39 -17.36
C LEU A 328 2.66 -13.19 -16.97
N GLN A 329 2.48 -12.69 -15.74
CA GLN A 329 3.46 -11.83 -15.12
C GLN A 329 4.07 -12.47 -13.88
N ILE A 330 5.34 -12.16 -13.64
CA ILE A 330 6.04 -12.49 -12.42
C ILE A 330 6.52 -11.19 -11.78
N ILE A 331 5.96 -10.84 -10.63
CA ILE A 331 6.44 -9.79 -9.74
C ILE A 331 7.39 -10.44 -8.74
N TRP A 332 8.66 -10.05 -8.75
CA TRP A 332 9.66 -10.62 -7.85
C TRP A 332 10.28 -9.52 -6.99
N HIS A 333 10.10 -9.67 -5.68
CA HIS A 333 10.68 -8.78 -4.68
C HIS A 333 11.26 -9.62 -3.54
N PRO A 334 12.59 -9.70 -3.43
CA PRO A 334 13.23 -10.22 -2.23
C PRO A 334 12.68 -9.52 -0.97
N PRO A 335 12.49 -10.22 0.17
CA PRO A 335 11.94 -9.66 1.40
C PRO A 335 12.99 -8.79 2.11
N LEU A 336 13.36 -7.68 1.46
CA LEU A 336 14.35 -6.70 1.91
C LEU A 336 13.62 -5.40 2.32
N GLU A 337 14.14 -4.25 1.91
CA GLU A 337 13.64 -2.91 2.27
C GLU A 337 12.44 -2.50 1.40
N VAL A 338 11.37 -3.30 1.39
CA VAL A 338 10.17 -3.04 0.59
C VAL A 338 8.99 -2.72 1.49
N LEU A 339 8.28 -1.62 1.21
CA LEU A 339 7.04 -1.29 1.89
C LEU A 339 5.92 -2.25 1.47
N VAL A 340 5.37 -2.99 2.42
CA VAL A 340 4.32 -3.99 2.16
C VAL A 340 3.06 -3.40 1.48
N ASP A 341 2.66 -2.17 1.83
CA ASP A 341 1.51 -1.50 1.22
C ASP A 341 1.80 -1.10 -0.24
N SER A 342 3.04 -0.71 -0.56
CA SER A 342 3.48 -0.43 -1.93
C SER A 342 3.41 -1.69 -2.78
N LEU A 343 3.96 -2.81 -2.27
CA LEU A 343 3.87 -4.11 -2.95
C LEU A 343 2.42 -4.54 -3.17
N ALA A 344 1.57 -4.44 -2.13
CA ALA A 344 0.18 -4.82 -2.22
C ALA A 344 -0.59 -3.97 -3.24
N GLN A 345 -0.39 -2.65 -3.23
CA GLN A 345 -0.99 -1.75 -4.21
C GLN A 345 -0.54 -2.09 -5.63
N GLY A 346 0.75 -2.36 -5.85
CA GLY A 346 1.28 -2.79 -7.14
C GLY A 346 0.63 -4.09 -7.63
N VAL A 347 0.50 -5.08 -6.75
CA VAL A 347 -0.18 -6.36 -7.07
C VAL A 347 -1.66 -6.14 -7.40
N LEU A 348 -2.40 -5.37 -6.60
CA LEU A 348 -3.82 -5.12 -6.81
C LEU A 348 -4.08 -4.28 -8.08
N ALA A 349 -3.23 -3.31 -8.38
CA ALA A 349 -3.28 -2.55 -9.63
C ALA A 349 -3.03 -3.47 -10.82
N ASN A 350 -2.08 -4.39 -10.70
CA ASN A 350 -1.78 -5.35 -11.74
C ASN A 350 -2.93 -6.32 -12.02
N VAL A 351 -3.51 -6.87 -10.96
CA VAL A 351 -4.71 -7.71 -11.01
C VAL A 351 -5.83 -7.00 -11.78
N ALA A 352 -6.09 -5.73 -11.45
CA ALA A 352 -7.13 -4.94 -12.10
C ALA A 352 -6.82 -4.63 -13.57
N GLN A 353 -5.61 -4.18 -13.88
CA GLN A 353 -5.22 -3.81 -15.25
C GLN A 353 -5.21 -5.00 -16.20
N ARG A 354 -4.76 -6.17 -15.73
CA ARG A 354 -4.58 -7.37 -16.56
C ARG A 354 -5.74 -8.36 -16.46
N GLN A 355 -6.75 -8.06 -15.65
CA GLN A 355 -7.90 -8.95 -15.41
C GLN A 355 -7.44 -10.36 -14.99
N VAL A 356 -6.47 -10.40 -14.06
CA VAL A 356 -5.87 -11.64 -13.57
C VAL A 356 -6.94 -12.54 -12.99
N SER A 357 -6.96 -13.80 -13.41
CA SER A 357 -7.89 -14.83 -12.92
C SER A 357 -7.25 -15.77 -11.89
N ARG A 358 -5.95 -16.03 -12.04
CA ARG A 358 -5.17 -16.91 -11.16
C ARG A 358 -3.95 -16.20 -10.60
N LEU A 359 -3.78 -16.25 -9.29
CA LEU A 359 -2.65 -15.65 -8.58
C LEU A 359 -1.92 -16.70 -7.74
N LEU A 360 -0.60 -16.75 -7.86
CA LEU A 360 0.27 -17.47 -6.94
C LEU A 360 1.12 -16.47 -6.15
N VAL A 361 0.99 -16.44 -4.83
CA VAL A 361 1.90 -15.76 -3.91
C VAL A 361 2.84 -16.81 -3.33
N ASP A 362 4.05 -16.90 -3.88
CA ASP A 362 5.05 -17.87 -3.46
C ASP A 362 5.98 -17.28 -2.38
N GLY A 363 5.68 -17.62 -1.13
CA GLY A 363 6.38 -17.13 0.06
C GLY A 363 5.54 -16.16 0.88
N LEU A 364 4.45 -16.64 1.49
CA LEU A 364 3.67 -15.86 2.47
C LEU A 364 4.54 -15.39 3.64
N ASP A 365 5.56 -16.16 4.00
CA ASP A 365 6.51 -15.81 5.05
C ASP A 365 7.31 -14.55 4.68
N GLY A 366 7.82 -14.44 3.44
CA GLY A 366 8.48 -13.23 2.94
C GLY A 366 7.57 -12.01 2.93
N LEU A 367 6.28 -12.18 2.61
CA LEU A 367 5.29 -11.10 2.72
C LEU A 367 5.08 -10.65 4.18
N ARG A 368 5.15 -11.57 5.14
CA ARG A 368 5.04 -11.26 6.58
C ARG A 368 6.28 -10.57 7.13
N GLU A 369 7.46 -10.93 6.64
CA GLU A 369 8.75 -10.36 7.06
C GLU A 369 8.86 -8.86 6.75
N ILE A 370 8.27 -8.40 5.64
CA ILE A 370 8.29 -6.97 5.26
C ILE A 370 7.22 -6.11 5.97
N VAL A 371 6.43 -6.70 6.88
CA VAL A 371 5.44 -5.94 7.67
C VAL A 371 6.13 -5.24 8.85
N LEU A 372 6.28 -3.91 8.74
CA LEU A 372 7.00 -3.07 9.70
C LEU A 372 6.42 -3.10 11.13
N HIS A 373 5.09 -3.02 11.25
CA HIS A 373 4.42 -2.85 12.55
C HIS A 373 4.03 -4.21 13.16
N LYS A 374 4.56 -4.52 14.35
CA LYS A 374 4.21 -5.74 15.08
C LYS A 374 2.70 -5.85 15.28
N GLY A 375 2.13 -7.03 15.00
CA GLY A 375 0.69 -7.28 15.09
C GLY A 375 -0.13 -6.84 13.88
N ARG A 376 0.43 -6.08 12.94
CA ARG A 376 -0.27 -5.64 11.72
C ARG A 376 -0.42 -6.74 10.66
N SER A 377 0.47 -7.74 10.68
CA SER A 377 0.51 -8.81 9.68
C SER A 377 -0.86 -9.47 9.46
N ARG A 378 -1.59 -9.78 10.54
CA ARG A 378 -2.93 -10.39 10.46
C ARG A 378 -3.95 -9.49 9.76
N SER A 379 -4.06 -8.22 10.19
CA SER A 379 -5.05 -7.29 9.60
C SER A 379 -4.72 -6.98 8.15
N PHE A 380 -3.44 -6.83 7.82
CA PHE A 380 -2.98 -6.65 6.46
C PHE A 380 -3.33 -7.86 5.58
N LEU A 381 -3.01 -9.09 6.00
CA LEU A 381 -3.31 -10.29 5.23
C LEU A 381 -4.81 -10.50 5.03
N ALA A 382 -5.62 -10.22 6.06
CA ALA A 382 -7.07 -10.26 5.95
C ALA A 382 -7.60 -9.28 4.89
N ALA A 383 -7.09 -8.05 4.89
CA ALA A 383 -7.43 -7.03 3.91
C ALA A 383 -6.97 -7.42 2.50
N PHE A 384 -5.73 -7.88 2.36
CA PHE A 384 -5.16 -8.31 1.08
C PHE A 384 -5.93 -9.46 0.44
N VAL A 385 -6.21 -10.51 1.23
CA VAL A 385 -7.04 -11.63 0.78
C VAL A 385 -8.45 -11.17 0.41
N ASN A 386 -9.06 -10.29 1.20
CA ASN A 386 -10.40 -9.77 0.89
C ASN A 386 -10.42 -8.98 -0.43
N GLU A 387 -9.44 -8.12 -0.67
CA GLU A 387 -9.33 -7.33 -1.90
C GLU A 387 -9.16 -8.22 -3.14
N LEU A 388 -8.39 -9.32 -3.03
CA LEU A 388 -8.26 -10.31 -4.10
C LEU A 388 -9.59 -11.03 -4.37
N ARG A 389 -10.33 -11.39 -3.31
CA ARG A 389 -11.65 -12.04 -3.42
C ARG A 389 -12.70 -11.13 -4.04
N VAL A 390 -12.72 -9.85 -3.68
CA VAL A 390 -13.61 -8.83 -4.27
C VAL A 390 -13.35 -8.72 -5.78
N ARG A 391 -12.09 -8.88 -6.21
CA ARG A 391 -11.68 -8.91 -7.62
C ARG A 391 -11.89 -10.27 -8.30
N ASN A 392 -12.49 -11.24 -7.60
CA ASN A 392 -12.76 -12.60 -8.07
C ASN A 392 -11.50 -13.37 -8.56
N VAL A 393 -10.35 -13.10 -7.92
CA VAL A 393 -9.08 -13.76 -8.23
C VAL A 393 -8.94 -15.04 -7.41
N THR A 394 -8.67 -16.16 -8.08
CA THR A 394 -8.40 -17.42 -7.38
C THR A 394 -6.93 -17.44 -6.97
N THR A 395 -6.69 -17.40 -5.65
CA THR A 395 -5.35 -17.10 -5.11
C THR A 395 -4.78 -18.26 -4.33
N PHE A 396 -3.55 -18.66 -4.66
CA PHE A 396 -2.76 -19.61 -3.89
C PHE A 396 -1.65 -18.90 -3.16
N LEU A 397 -1.47 -19.24 -1.88
CA LEU A 397 -0.40 -18.70 -1.06
C LEU A 397 0.41 -19.87 -0.50
N THR A 398 1.71 -19.90 -0.78
CA THR A 398 2.60 -20.92 -0.20
C THR A 398 3.10 -20.44 1.16
N GLN A 399 3.11 -21.33 2.14
CA GLN A 399 3.67 -21.05 3.46
C GLN A 399 4.54 -22.22 3.90
N GLU A 400 5.72 -21.91 4.44
CA GLU A 400 6.64 -22.91 4.92
C GLU A 400 6.25 -23.39 6.32
N LEU A 401 6.33 -24.70 6.54
CA LEU A 401 6.22 -25.30 7.87
C LEU A 401 7.60 -25.73 8.36
N PRO A 402 7.95 -25.49 9.64
CA PRO A 402 9.23 -25.89 10.19
C PRO A 402 9.40 -27.41 10.18
N TYR A 403 10.61 -27.89 9.89
CA TYR A 403 10.95 -29.33 9.82
C TYR A 403 10.76 -30.08 11.14
N PHE A 404 11.02 -29.42 12.29
CA PHE A 404 11.15 -30.08 13.60
C PHE A 404 10.10 -29.62 14.62
N SER A 405 8.87 -29.34 14.20
CA SER A 405 7.75 -29.13 15.14
C SER A 405 7.08 -30.47 15.45
N HIS A 406 7.49 -31.11 16.56
CA HIS A 406 6.82 -32.29 17.11
C HIS A 406 5.51 -31.95 17.84
N ASP A 407 5.35 -30.69 18.23
CA ASP A 407 4.06 -30.18 18.69
C ASP A 407 3.21 -29.82 17.49
N HIS A 408 1.92 -30.19 17.59
CA HIS A 408 0.89 -29.91 16.61
C HIS A 408 1.09 -28.55 15.96
N VAL A 409 0.73 -28.46 14.68
CA VAL A 409 0.54 -27.23 13.93
C VAL A 409 -0.46 -26.33 14.66
N GLN A 410 -0.03 -25.72 15.76
CA GLN A 410 -0.48 -24.44 16.28
C GLN A 410 0.16 -23.38 15.38
N SER A 411 0.02 -23.56 14.06
CA SER A 411 0.05 -22.42 13.17
C SER A 411 -1.11 -21.57 13.62
N ASP A 412 -0.81 -20.46 14.29
CA ASP A 412 -1.67 -19.29 14.46
C ASP A 412 -3.12 -19.57 14.00
N GLU A 413 -3.97 -20.14 14.88
CA GLU A 413 -5.33 -20.60 14.52
C GLU A 413 -6.10 -19.51 13.75
N ALA A 414 -5.77 -18.24 14.02
CA ALA A 414 -6.26 -17.07 13.33
C ALA A 414 -5.87 -16.97 11.84
N ALA A 415 -4.70 -17.46 11.42
CA ALA A 415 -4.28 -17.51 10.02
C ALA A 415 -5.09 -18.55 9.22
N SER A 416 -5.50 -19.67 9.85
CA SER A 416 -6.36 -20.68 9.22
C SER A 416 -7.78 -20.16 8.89
N MET A 417 -8.21 -19.09 9.57
CA MET A 417 -9.50 -18.44 9.33
C MET A 417 -9.50 -17.57 8.06
N LEU A 418 -8.33 -17.13 7.60
CA LEU A 418 -8.19 -16.26 6.43
C LEU A 418 -8.41 -17.00 5.11
N PHE A 419 -8.04 -18.29 5.07
CA PHE A 419 -8.08 -19.09 3.85
C PHE A 419 -9.32 -19.96 3.81
N GLU A 420 -9.95 -20.06 2.64
CA GLU A 420 -11.09 -20.94 2.44
C GLU A 420 -10.65 -22.40 2.34
N ASN A 421 -9.49 -22.62 1.72
CA ASN A 421 -8.91 -23.93 1.50
C ASN A 421 -7.50 -24.00 2.10
N ILE A 422 -7.16 -25.14 2.68
CA ILE A 422 -5.86 -25.44 3.25
C ILE A 422 -5.45 -26.82 2.78
N ILE A 423 -4.38 -26.87 2.01
CA ILE A 423 -3.76 -28.08 1.50
C ILE A 423 -2.40 -28.23 2.18
N LEU A 424 -2.10 -29.44 2.62
CA LEU A 424 -0.90 -29.75 3.38
C LEU A 424 -0.02 -30.70 2.60
N LEU A 425 1.24 -30.31 2.38
CA LEU A 425 2.30 -31.12 1.81
C LEU A 425 3.34 -31.41 2.90
N ARG A 426 3.68 -32.68 3.11
CA ARG A 426 4.70 -33.09 4.09
C ARG A 426 5.59 -34.21 3.57
N TYR A 427 6.71 -34.38 4.24
CA TYR A 427 7.52 -35.58 4.14
C TYR A 427 7.01 -36.63 5.13
N VAL A 428 7.00 -37.89 4.73
CA VAL A 428 6.64 -39.04 5.57
C VAL A 428 7.63 -40.16 5.31
N ASP A 429 8.21 -40.70 6.39
CA ASP A 429 9.04 -41.89 6.31
C ASP A 429 8.14 -43.13 6.27
N VAL A 430 8.21 -43.88 5.18
CA VAL A 430 7.54 -45.17 5.03
C VAL A 430 8.61 -46.21 4.73
N ALA A 431 8.89 -47.05 5.72
CA ALA A 431 9.88 -48.13 5.64
C ALA A 431 11.28 -47.63 5.22
N GLY A 432 11.74 -46.49 5.75
CA GLY A 432 13.04 -45.89 5.45
C GLY A 432 13.09 -45.14 4.12
N VAL A 433 11.94 -44.98 3.44
CA VAL A 433 11.80 -44.17 2.24
C VAL A 433 11.07 -42.89 2.60
N ASN A 434 11.73 -41.75 2.40
CA ASN A 434 11.12 -40.45 2.62
C ASN A 434 10.24 -40.07 1.43
N LEU A 435 8.93 -40.31 1.56
CA LEU A 435 7.93 -39.99 0.55
C LEU A 435 7.37 -38.57 0.77
N ARG A 436 6.93 -37.95 -0.32
CA ARG A 436 6.10 -36.75 -0.24
C ARG A 436 4.64 -37.17 -0.12
N GLN A 437 3.94 -36.51 0.77
CA GLN A 437 2.53 -36.70 1.04
C GLN A 437 1.78 -35.40 0.78
N ILE A 438 0.56 -35.52 0.29
CA ILE A 438 -0.38 -34.41 0.14
C ILE A 438 -1.75 -34.78 0.72
N GLY A 439 -2.41 -33.81 1.34
CA GLY A 439 -3.76 -33.98 1.88
C GLY A 439 -4.50 -32.67 2.03
N VAL A 440 -5.82 -32.75 2.12
CA VAL A 440 -6.70 -31.60 2.35
C VAL A 440 -6.98 -31.47 3.84
N LEU A 441 -6.57 -30.36 4.46
CA LEU A 441 -6.95 -30.03 5.83
C LEU A 441 -8.31 -29.33 5.88
N LYS A 442 -8.58 -28.50 4.86
CA LYS A 442 -9.80 -27.70 4.75
C LYS A 442 -10.08 -27.46 3.27
N LEU A 443 -11.30 -27.73 2.83
CA LEU A 443 -11.80 -27.32 1.53
C LEU A 443 -13.22 -26.83 1.73
N ARG A 444 -13.47 -25.56 1.44
CA ARG A 444 -14.81 -24.99 1.53
C ARG A 444 -15.55 -25.17 0.22
N GLU A 445 -16.87 -25.32 0.34
CA GLU A 445 -17.79 -25.39 -0.81
C GLU A 445 -17.57 -26.59 -1.75
N ASN A 446 -16.75 -27.56 -1.37
CA ASN A 446 -16.49 -28.75 -2.18
C ASN A 446 -16.23 -29.99 -1.30
N SER A 447 -16.65 -31.15 -1.78
CA SER A 447 -16.28 -32.45 -1.20
C SER A 447 -14.87 -32.85 -1.64
N TYR A 448 -14.17 -33.58 -0.79
CA TYR A 448 -12.81 -34.04 -1.07
C TYR A 448 -12.55 -35.42 -0.47
N ASP A 449 -11.54 -36.10 -1.00
CA ASP A 449 -10.98 -37.31 -0.38
C ASP A 449 -10.19 -36.93 0.88
N ALA A 450 -10.61 -37.46 2.03
CA ALA A 450 -10.00 -37.18 3.33
C ALA A 450 -8.69 -37.97 3.57
N ALA A 451 -8.35 -38.91 2.70
CA ALA A 451 -7.11 -39.65 2.80
C ALA A 451 -5.90 -38.76 2.47
N ASN A 452 -4.77 -39.13 3.05
CA ASN A 452 -3.48 -38.59 2.67
C ASN A 452 -2.92 -39.44 1.53
N HIS A 453 -2.44 -38.79 0.47
CA HIS A 453 -1.96 -39.47 -0.74
C HIS A 453 -0.47 -39.25 -0.96
N VAL A 454 0.17 -40.20 -1.63
CA VAL A 454 1.56 -40.05 -2.07
C VAL A 454 1.62 -39.08 -3.25
N LEU A 455 2.52 -38.10 -3.15
CA LEU A 455 2.79 -37.10 -4.18
C LEU A 455 4.09 -37.45 -4.90
N LEU A 456 4.02 -37.66 -6.20
CA LEU A 456 5.16 -37.95 -7.05
C LEU A 456 5.50 -36.72 -7.90
N ILE A 457 6.79 -36.42 -8.04
CA ILE A 457 7.31 -35.35 -8.89
C ILE A 457 8.28 -35.98 -9.87
N SER A 458 8.05 -35.76 -11.17
CA SER A 458 8.86 -36.27 -12.26
C SER A 458 9.11 -35.18 -13.31
N ASP A 459 9.89 -35.50 -14.33
CA ASP A 459 10.13 -34.61 -15.48
C ASP A 459 8.84 -34.31 -16.28
N ASN A 460 7.77 -35.07 -16.05
CA ASN A 460 6.44 -34.88 -16.65
C ASN A 460 5.45 -34.16 -15.71
N GLY A 461 5.93 -33.59 -14.60
CA GLY A 461 5.09 -32.88 -13.64
C GLY A 461 4.77 -33.69 -12.39
N MET A 462 3.80 -33.16 -11.64
CA MET A 462 3.28 -33.77 -10.42
C MET A 462 2.19 -34.79 -10.73
N SER A 463 2.18 -35.90 -10.00
CA SER A 463 1.10 -36.89 -10.02
C SER A 463 0.77 -37.37 -8.61
N ILE A 464 -0.47 -37.83 -8.43
CA ILE A 464 -0.98 -38.34 -7.17
C ILE A 464 -1.15 -39.84 -7.28
N ASP A 465 -0.53 -40.57 -6.37
CA ASP A 465 -0.65 -42.02 -6.25
C ASP A 465 -1.64 -42.37 -5.11
N GLY A 466 -1.74 -43.65 -4.76
CA GLY A 466 -2.65 -44.14 -3.74
C GLY A 466 -2.44 -43.53 -2.34
N PRO A 467 -3.31 -43.89 -1.38
CA PRO A 467 -3.18 -43.48 0.00
C PRO A 467 -1.80 -43.83 0.56
N VAL A 468 -1.25 -42.95 1.40
CA VAL A 468 0.02 -43.18 2.09
C VAL A 468 -0.11 -44.44 2.95
N PRO A 469 0.81 -45.42 2.82
CA PRO A 469 0.81 -46.60 3.66
C PRO A 469 0.95 -46.23 5.15
N PRO A 470 0.40 -47.02 6.09
CA PRO A 470 0.55 -46.74 7.50
C PRO A 470 2.04 -46.70 7.89
N SER A 471 2.49 -45.57 8.45
CA SER A 471 3.83 -45.45 9.03
C SER A 471 3.97 -46.43 10.19
N VAL A 472 5.07 -47.17 10.26
CA VAL A 472 5.38 -47.99 11.45
C VAL A 472 5.52 -47.03 12.63
N PRO A 473 4.73 -47.18 13.72
CA PRO A 473 4.89 -46.30 14.87
C PRO A 473 6.32 -46.41 15.39
N PRO A 474 6.93 -45.30 15.87
CA PRO A 474 8.24 -45.39 16.51
C PRO A 474 8.14 -46.43 17.61
N VAL A 475 9.06 -47.41 17.59
CA VAL A 475 9.21 -48.35 18.68
C VAL A 475 9.54 -47.51 19.90
N LEU A 476 8.54 -47.29 20.76
CA LEU A 476 8.75 -46.78 22.11
C LEU A 476 9.59 -47.84 22.83
N ASN A 477 10.91 -47.69 22.75
CA ASN A 477 11.81 -48.40 23.64
C ASN A 477 11.43 -47.97 25.06
N ARG A 478 10.81 -48.91 25.79
CA ARG A 478 10.48 -48.78 27.21
C ARG A 478 11.72 -48.67 28.07
#